data_AF-A0A086YSM1-F1
#
_entry.id   AF-A0A086YSM1-F1
#
_cell.length_a   1.000
_cell.length_b   1.000
_cell.length_c   1.000
_cell.angle_alpha   90.00
_cell.angle_beta   90.00
_cell.angle_gamma   90.00
#
_symmetry.space_group_name_H-M   'P 1'
#
loop_
_entity.id
_entity.type
_entity.pdbx_description
1 polymer ?
#
loop_
_entity_poly.entity_id
_entity_poly.type
_entity_poly.pdbx_seq_one_letter_code
_entity_poly.pdbx_strand_id
1 'polypeptide(L)'
;MPEQFIFTEPEEVTCMKVSIPVVLAEEEVQVLIDSTIHMPELTKKVDHIDARVDDLEVEPVFIHEHIAHWHVKIKKEWAHHFKEMGGLTSVVKKLIIEGTLHKQIYYVNQRDEVKHVQEEVPFTKMIELKEAQPILDEDNVFIQMHKPRLDISWELVRAGRLQQTGIIILRVKVVEYRQIFVQVCPSPELCPPGNFLEDPSFEHWAGNVPVFWGATNVTPTGIAHTGSLAADLGGIDATKVAALFQTTRRNIAGGRTYKLIFWARKNLAQAPLSAFSNFNLMAEVRFFNGQGIQIDGASQTWPHTSIPDNRYEQFSFNATAPAGAGIALVRFSFMPGTGNNSTVKIDDVTLECIGGI
;
A
#
# COMPACT_ATOMS: atom_id res chain seq x y z
N MET A 1 5.38 -17.62 -8.29
CA MET A 1 4.86 -18.96 -7.93
C MET A 1 4.18 -18.83 -6.59
N PRO A 2 3.04 -19.50 -6.34
CA PRO A 2 2.53 -19.63 -4.98
C PRO A 2 3.52 -20.48 -4.16
N GLU A 3 3.96 -19.96 -3.02
CA GLU A 3 4.81 -20.67 -2.06
C GLU A 3 3.91 -21.22 -0.95
N GLN A 4 4.00 -22.52 -0.69
CA GLN A 4 3.26 -23.18 0.39
C GLN A 4 4.17 -23.33 1.61
N PHE A 5 3.74 -22.75 2.74
CA PHE A 5 4.38 -22.95 4.03
C PHE A 5 3.52 -23.91 4.85
N ILE A 6 4.12 -24.98 5.36
CA ILE A 6 3.47 -25.90 6.31
C ILE A 6 3.81 -25.37 7.71
N PHE A 7 2.84 -24.73 8.36
CA PHE A 7 2.97 -24.36 9.77
C PHE A 7 2.54 -25.53 10.65
N THR A 8 3.40 -25.94 11.58
CA THR A 8 3.15 -27.04 12.54
C THR A 8 2.88 -26.59 13.97
N GLU A 9 2.58 -25.30 14.20
CA GLU A 9 2.31 -24.80 15.55
C GLU A 9 0.85 -24.34 15.72
N PRO A 10 0.26 -24.51 16.93
CA PRO A 10 -1.09 -24.04 17.24
C PRO A 10 -1.06 -22.52 17.50
N GLU A 11 -0.74 -21.72 16.49
CA GLU A 11 -0.76 -20.26 16.63
C GLU A 11 -2.16 -19.68 16.37
N GLU A 12 -2.46 -18.58 17.09
CA GLU A 12 -3.64 -17.76 16.82
C GLU A 12 -3.54 -17.19 15.40
N VAL A 13 -4.43 -17.64 14.52
CA VAL A 13 -4.47 -17.18 13.12
C VAL A 13 -4.90 -15.71 13.04
N THR A 14 -4.00 -14.87 12.51
CA THR A 14 -4.36 -13.49 12.18
C THR A 14 -5.09 -13.48 10.84
N CYS A 15 -6.40 -13.27 10.88
CA CYS A 15 -7.22 -13.09 9.69
C CYS A 15 -7.36 -11.60 9.36
N MET A 16 -7.16 -11.23 8.10
CA MET A 16 -7.45 -9.89 7.60
C MET A 16 -8.61 -9.95 6.60
N LYS A 17 -9.53 -9.00 6.70
CA LYS A 17 -10.61 -8.82 5.72
C LYS A 17 -10.07 -8.01 4.55
N VAL A 18 -10.10 -8.58 3.35
CA VAL A 18 -9.64 -7.93 2.12
C VAL A 18 -10.79 -7.74 1.14
N SER A 19 -10.72 -6.69 0.34
CA SER A 19 -11.62 -6.47 -0.80
C SER A 19 -10.83 -6.74 -2.08
N ILE A 20 -11.28 -7.73 -2.86
CA ILE A 20 -10.59 -8.17 -4.09
C ILE A 20 -11.52 -8.07 -5.31
N PRO A 21 -11.01 -7.59 -6.46
CA PRO A 21 -11.76 -7.62 -7.71
C PRO A 21 -11.73 -9.03 -8.30
N VAL A 22 -12.88 -9.70 -8.37
CA VAL A 22 -13.02 -11.03 -8.96
C VAL A 22 -13.58 -10.90 -10.37
N VAL A 23 -12.85 -11.39 -11.37
CA VAL A 23 -13.31 -11.44 -12.76
C VAL A 23 -14.31 -12.58 -12.91
N LEU A 24 -15.55 -12.25 -13.25
CA LEU A 24 -16.65 -13.20 -13.41
C LEU A 24 -16.75 -13.71 -14.86
N ALA A 25 -16.59 -12.81 -15.82
CA ALA A 25 -16.61 -13.13 -17.24
C ALA A 25 -15.70 -12.20 -18.02
N GLU A 26 -15.20 -12.69 -19.16
CA GLU A 26 -14.39 -11.93 -20.09
C GLU A 26 -14.80 -12.30 -21.52
N GLU A 27 -15.14 -11.28 -22.32
CA GLU A 27 -15.59 -11.46 -23.69
C GLU A 27 -14.90 -10.46 -24.63
N GLU A 28 -14.62 -10.91 -25.85
CA GLU A 28 -14.19 -10.06 -26.96
C GLU A 28 -15.33 -9.91 -27.95
N VAL A 29 -15.66 -8.66 -28.31
CA VAL A 29 -16.87 -8.31 -29.04
C VAL A 29 -16.51 -7.42 -30.21
N GLN A 30 -17.18 -7.68 -31.34
CA GLN A 30 -17.07 -6.88 -32.55
C GLN A 30 -18.40 -6.18 -32.82
N VAL A 31 -18.35 -4.85 -33.01
CA VAL A 31 -19.48 -4.03 -33.44
C VAL A 31 -19.21 -3.56 -34.86
N LEU A 32 -20.07 -4.00 -35.78
CA LEU A 32 -20.04 -3.56 -37.17
C LEU A 32 -20.97 -2.35 -37.33
N ILE A 33 -20.46 -1.27 -37.90
CA ILE A 33 -21.21 -0.04 -38.17
C ILE A 33 -21.08 0.28 -39.67
N ASP A 34 -22.17 0.06 -40.39
CA ASP A 34 -22.30 0.47 -41.78
C ASP A 34 -22.97 1.84 -41.85
N SER A 35 -22.32 2.77 -42.55
CA SER A 35 -22.82 4.14 -42.71
C SER A 35 -22.63 4.62 -44.14
N THR A 36 -23.55 5.48 -44.58
CA THR A 36 -23.48 6.13 -45.88
C THR A 36 -23.75 7.61 -45.69
N ILE A 37 -22.80 8.45 -46.10
CA ILE A 37 -22.92 9.90 -46.01
C ILE A 37 -23.03 10.52 -47.41
N HIS A 38 -23.85 11.58 -47.50
CA HIS A 38 -23.83 12.47 -48.64
C HIS A 38 -22.73 13.52 -48.45
N MET A 39 -21.78 13.57 -49.38
CA MET A 39 -20.68 14.53 -49.27
C MET A 39 -21.21 15.96 -49.42
N PRO A 40 -20.73 16.93 -48.61
CA PRO A 40 -21.21 18.32 -48.69
C PRO A 40 -21.01 18.97 -50.06
N GLU A 41 -20.02 18.50 -50.79
CA GLU A 41 -19.71 18.89 -52.16
C GLU A 41 -19.18 17.70 -52.98
N LEU A 42 -19.08 17.87 -54.29
CA LEU A 42 -18.55 16.83 -55.18
C LEU A 42 -17.09 16.51 -54.82
N THR A 43 -16.89 15.29 -54.36
CA THR A 43 -15.61 14.72 -53.94
C THR A 43 -14.94 14.02 -55.12
N LYS A 44 -13.65 14.28 -55.30
CA LYS A 44 -12.79 13.63 -56.29
C LYS A 44 -12.16 12.36 -55.72
N LYS A 45 -11.67 12.42 -54.48
CA LYS A 45 -11.16 11.28 -53.71
C LYS A 45 -11.29 11.50 -52.21
N VAL A 46 -11.42 10.41 -51.46
CA VAL A 46 -11.21 10.41 -50.00
C VAL A 46 -9.75 10.06 -49.73
N ASP A 47 -9.11 10.81 -48.85
CA ASP A 47 -7.69 10.62 -48.53
C ASP A 47 -7.52 9.64 -47.37
N HIS A 48 -8.09 9.96 -46.22
CA HIS A 48 -8.17 9.10 -45.04
C HIS A 48 -9.36 9.49 -44.17
N ILE A 49 -9.74 8.59 -43.26
CA ILE A 49 -10.76 8.83 -42.23
C ILE A 49 -10.09 8.60 -40.89
N ASP A 50 -10.01 9.64 -40.07
CA ASP A 50 -9.64 9.51 -38.68
C ASP A 50 -10.88 9.19 -37.86
N ALA A 51 -10.79 8.22 -36.97
CA ALA A 51 -11.93 7.88 -36.13
C ALA A 51 -11.55 7.43 -34.74
N ARG A 52 -12.50 7.62 -33.83
CA ARG A 52 -12.41 7.26 -32.42
C ARG A 52 -13.79 6.93 -31.89
N VAL A 53 -13.81 6.21 -30.78
CA VAL A 53 -15.03 5.91 -30.04
C VAL A 53 -15.09 6.84 -28.85
N ASP A 54 -16.18 7.59 -28.77
CA ASP A 54 -16.50 8.50 -27.68
C ASP A 54 -17.69 7.96 -26.88
N ASP A 55 -17.82 8.42 -25.64
CA ASP A 55 -18.94 8.12 -24.74
C ASP A 55 -19.25 6.61 -24.64
N LEU A 56 -18.18 5.80 -24.64
CA LEU A 56 -18.29 4.35 -24.56
C LEU A 56 -18.67 3.92 -23.15
N GLU A 57 -19.88 3.39 -23.01
CA GLU A 57 -20.42 2.88 -21.75
C GLU A 57 -20.82 1.41 -21.92
N VAL A 58 -20.66 0.64 -20.84
CA VAL A 58 -21.05 -0.77 -20.80
C VAL A 58 -21.78 -1.05 -19.50
N GLU A 59 -23.05 -1.46 -19.62
CA GLU A 59 -23.91 -1.73 -18.49
C GLU A 59 -24.27 -3.22 -18.41
N PRO A 60 -24.11 -3.86 -17.24
CA PRO A 60 -24.61 -5.20 -17.02
C PRO A 60 -26.13 -5.20 -16.87
N VAL A 61 -26.79 -6.20 -17.47
CA VAL A 61 -28.21 -6.46 -17.26
C VAL A 61 -28.36 -7.53 -16.21
N PHE A 62 -28.91 -7.14 -15.06
CA PHE A 62 -29.19 -8.04 -13.95
C PHE A 62 -30.57 -8.67 -14.07
N ILE A 63 -30.63 -9.98 -13.84
CA ILE A 63 -31.85 -10.77 -13.75
C ILE A 63 -31.88 -11.39 -12.36
N HIS A 64 -33.03 -11.32 -11.71
CA HIS A 64 -33.23 -11.89 -10.38
C HIS A 64 -33.91 -13.25 -10.51
N GLU A 65 -33.20 -14.34 -10.18
CA GLU A 65 -33.70 -15.70 -10.28
C GLU A 65 -33.58 -16.45 -8.96
N HIS A 66 -34.43 -17.46 -8.72
CA HIS A 66 -34.31 -18.25 -7.49
C HIS A 66 -32.96 -18.98 -7.41
N ILE A 67 -32.27 -18.90 -6.26
CA ILE A 67 -30.92 -19.46 -6.07
C ILE A 67 -30.83 -20.98 -6.32
N ALA A 68 -31.96 -21.68 -6.20
CA ALA A 68 -32.08 -23.09 -6.57
C ALA A 68 -31.80 -23.37 -8.06
N HIS A 69 -31.80 -22.38 -8.96
CA HIS A 69 -31.35 -22.59 -10.34
C HIS A 69 -29.81 -22.52 -10.50
N TRP A 70 -29.10 -22.03 -9.48
CA TRP A 70 -27.69 -21.67 -9.54
C TRP A 70 -26.76 -22.56 -8.73
N HIS A 71 -27.28 -23.22 -7.69
CA HIS A 71 -26.51 -24.13 -6.83
C HIS A 71 -25.75 -25.24 -7.59
N VAL A 72 -26.20 -25.62 -8.80
CA VAL A 72 -25.55 -26.66 -9.64
C VAL A 72 -24.38 -26.11 -10.48
N LYS A 73 -24.34 -24.79 -10.73
CA LYS A 73 -23.34 -24.13 -11.59
C LYS A 73 -22.22 -23.44 -10.81
N ILE A 74 -22.46 -23.16 -9.53
CA ILE A 74 -21.45 -22.60 -8.63
C ILE A 74 -20.44 -23.70 -8.29
N LYS A 75 -19.14 -23.44 -8.53
CA LYS A 75 -18.07 -24.37 -8.14
C LYS A 75 -18.20 -24.73 -6.65
N LYS A 76 -18.03 -26.01 -6.31
CA LYS A 76 -18.23 -26.57 -4.96
C LYS A 76 -17.50 -25.81 -3.85
N GLU A 77 -16.33 -25.26 -4.16
CA GLU A 77 -15.52 -24.43 -3.26
C GLU A 77 -16.21 -23.13 -2.80
N TRP A 78 -17.20 -22.64 -3.55
CA TRP A 78 -17.97 -21.43 -3.25
C TRP A 78 -19.33 -21.71 -2.61
N ALA A 79 -19.76 -22.97 -2.51
CA ALA A 79 -21.10 -23.32 -2.02
C ALA A 79 -21.40 -22.77 -0.61
N HIS A 80 -20.37 -22.57 0.21
CA HIS A 80 -20.50 -22.01 1.55
C HIS A 80 -20.87 -20.52 1.55
N HIS A 81 -20.44 -19.73 0.56
CA HIS A 81 -20.79 -18.30 0.44
C HIS A 81 -22.27 -18.07 0.11
N PHE A 82 -22.91 -19.06 -0.49
CA PHE A 82 -24.31 -19.01 -0.89
C PHE A 82 -25.22 -19.81 0.05
N LYS A 83 -24.67 -20.39 1.12
CA LYS A 83 -25.40 -21.30 2.01
C LYS A 83 -26.46 -20.59 2.87
N GLU A 84 -26.28 -19.29 3.09
CA GLU A 84 -27.20 -18.43 3.84
C GLU A 84 -28.08 -17.55 2.93
N MET A 85 -27.86 -17.58 1.61
CA MET A 85 -28.71 -16.87 0.66
C MET A 85 -30.01 -17.66 0.43
N GLY A 86 -31.11 -17.14 0.97
CA GLY A 86 -32.46 -17.56 0.61
C GLY A 86 -33.08 -16.58 -0.39
N GLY A 87 -33.81 -17.07 -1.39
CA GLY A 87 -34.59 -16.23 -2.30
C GLY A 87 -33.95 -16.02 -3.69
N LEU A 88 -34.15 -14.82 -4.23
CA LEU A 88 -33.67 -14.44 -5.57
C LEU A 88 -32.19 -14.03 -5.50
N THR A 89 -31.37 -14.58 -6.41
CA THR A 89 -29.98 -14.20 -6.67
C THR A 89 -29.95 -13.35 -7.93
N SER A 90 -29.10 -12.32 -7.93
CA SER A 90 -28.82 -11.52 -9.11
C SER A 90 -27.88 -12.29 -10.04
N VAL A 91 -28.16 -12.22 -11.33
CA VAL A 91 -27.46 -12.93 -12.38
C VAL A 91 -27.20 -11.97 -13.52
N VAL A 92 -25.98 -11.97 -14.03
CA VAL A 92 -25.64 -11.25 -15.25
C VAL A 92 -25.40 -12.24 -16.40
N LYS A 93 -26.08 -12.00 -17.52
CA LYS A 93 -25.88 -12.75 -18.78
C LYS A 93 -25.71 -11.83 -19.97
N LYS A 94 -26.28 -10.63 -19.92
CA LYS A 94 -26.22 -9.68 -21.03
C LYS A 94 -25.55 -8.39 -20.58
N LEU A 95 -24.81 -7.80 -21.50
CA LEU A 95 -24.24 -6.47 -21.36
C LEU A 95 -24.80 -5.60 -22.49
N ILE A 96 -25.09 -4.34 -22.20
CA ILE A 96 -25.45 -3.33 -23.20
C ILE A 96 -24.22 -2.44 -23.37
N ILE A 97 -23.72 -2.34 -24.60
CA ILE A 97 -22.66 -1.39 -24.96
C ILE A 97 -23.28 -0.26 -25.75
N GLU A 98 -22.98 0.96 -25.35
CA GLU A 98 -23.39 2.18 -26.03
C GLU A 98 -22.19 3.08 -26.26
N GLY A 99 -22.23 3.87 -27.32
CA GLY A 99 -21.21 4.87 -27.60
C GLY A 99 -21.42 5.53 -28.95
N THR A 100 -20.50 6.44 -29.28
CA THR A 100 -20.55 7.21 -30.53
C THR A 100 -19.27 6.99 -31.32
N LEU A 101 -19.39 6.51 -32.56
CA LEU A 101 -18.29 6.48 -33.50
C LEU A 101 -18.12 7.88 -34.11
N HIS A 102 -17.12 8.61 -33.64
CA HIS A 102 -16.73 9.91 -34.16
C HIS A 102 -15.76 9.72 -35.33
N LYS A 103 -16.11 10.27 -36.49
CA LYS A 103 -15.33 10.17 -37.73
C LYS A 103 -15.03 11.56 -38.27
N GLN A 104 -13.79 11.75 -38.69
CA GLN A 104 -13.32 12.92 -39.40
C GLN A 104 -12.81 12.49 -40.77
N ILE A 105 -13.56 12.86 -41.81
CA ILE A 105 -13.35 12.39 -43.18
C ILE A 105 -12.58 13.47 -43.94
N TYR A 106 -11.35 13.18 -44.33
CA TYR A 106 -10.53 14.07 -45.15
C TYR A 106 -10.65 13.71 -46.63
N TYR A 107 -10.96 14.69 -47.47
CA TYR A 107 -11.22 14.46 -48.89
C TYR A 107 -10.73 15.62 -49.76
N VAL A 108 -10.59 15.34 -51.06
CA VAL A 108 -10.24 16.33 -52.08
C VAL A 108 -11.47 16.60 -52.95
N ASN A 109 -11.82 17.87 -53.12
CA ASN A 109 -12.97 18.26 -53.94
C ASN A 109 -12.61 18.40 -55.44
N GLN A 110 -13.58 18.78 -56.27
CA GLN A 110 -13.36 18.98 -57.72
C GLN A 110 -12.42 20.15 -58.07
N ARG A 111 -12.07 21.00 -57.10
CA ARG A 111 -11.13 22.12 -57.26
C ARG A 111 -9.72 21.79 -56.74
N ASP A 112 -9.45 20.52 -56.43
CA ASP A 112 -8.19 20.05 -55.84
C ASP A 112 -7.87 20.68 -54.47
N GLU A 113 -8.91 21.13 -53.74
CA GLU A 113 -8.77 21.61 -52.36
C GLU A 113 -8.97 20.45 -51.37
N VAL A 114 -8.15 20.42 -50.31
CA VAL A 114 -8.33 19.51 -49.18
C VAL A 114 -9.39 20.06 -48.25
N LYS A 115 -10.39 19.23 -47.92
CA LYS A 115 -11.49 19.53 -47.02
C LYS A 115 -11.65 18.42 -46.00
N HIS A 116 -12.46 18.70 -44.99
CA HIS A 116 -12.89 17.69 -44.03
C HIS A 116 -14.38 17.82 -43.72
N VAL A 117 -14.99 16.71 -43.31
CA VAL A 117 -16.35 16.67 -42.77
C VAL A 117 -16.39 15.72 -41.59
N GLN A 118 -17.14 16.12 -40.55
CA GLN A 118 -17.35 15.32 -39.35
C GLN A 118 -18.65 14.51 -39.48
N GLU A 119 -18.60 13.28 -39.01
CA GLU A 119 -19.77 12.40 -38.90
C GLU A 119 -19.72 11.67 -37.56
N GLU A 120 -20.84 11.68 -36.84
CA GLU A 120 -21.01 10.97 -35.58
C GLU A 120 -22.09 9.91 -35.77
N VAL A 121 -21.77 8.66 -35.42
CA VAL A 121 -22.68 7.54 -35.57
C VAL A 121 -22.85 6.87 -34.21
N PRO A 122 -23.98 7.08 -33.50
CA PRO A 122 -24.25 6.37 -32.26
C PRO A 122 -24.48 4.88 -32.55
N PHE A 123 -24.04 4.02 -31.65
CA PHE A 123 -24.28 2.58 -31.73
C PHE A 123 -24.67 2.02 -30.37
N THR A 124 -25.51 0.99 -30.41
CA THR A 124 -25.87 0.17 -29.26
C THR A 124 -25.72 -1.30 -29.65
N LYS A 125 -25.06 -2.09 -28.80
CA LYS A 125 -24.89 -3.54 -28.99
C LYS A 125 -25.17 -4.28 -27.70
N MET A 126 -26.12 -5.21 -27.75
CA MET A 126 -26.30 -6.20 -26.70
C MET A 126 -25.34 -7.38 -26.93
N ILE A 127 -24.60 -7.74 -25.89
CA ILE A 127 -23.70 -8.90 -25.86
C ILE A 127 -24.29 -9.91 -24.90
N GLU A 128 -24.15 -11.18 -25.24
CA GLU A 128 -24.43 -12.27 -24.31
C GLU A 128 -23.11 -12.89 -23.86
N LEU A 129 -22.88 -12.94 -22.55
CA LEU A 129 -21.76 -13.66 -21.96
C LEU A 129 -21.88 -15.14 -22.33
N LYS A 130 -20.78 -15.88 -22.49
CA LYS A 130 -20.84 -17.32 -22.77
C LYS A 130 -21.63 -18.08 -21.72
N GLU A 131 -21.39 -17.77 -20.45
CA GLU A 131 -22.08 -18.34 -19.30
C GLU A 131 -22.66 -17.21 -18.44
N ALA A 132 -23.88 -17.40 -17.96
CA ALA A 132 -24.49 -16.47 -17.03
C ALA A 132 -23.79 -16.61 -15.66
N GLN A 133 -23.49 -15.47 -15.03
CA GLN A 133 -22.69 -15.41 -13.81
C GLN A 133 -23.53 -14.95 -12.62
N PRO A 134 -23.46 -15.65 -11.48
CA PRO A 134 -24.12 -15.20 -10.26
C PRO A 134 -23.36 -14.02 -9.63
N ILE A 135 -24.12 -13.05 -9.14
CA ILE A 135 -23.67 -11.84 -8.47
C ILE A 135 -24.07 -11.92 -6.99
N LEU A 136 -23.15 -11.56 -6.09
CA LEU A 136 -23.41 -11.46 -4.66
C LEU A 136 -24.01 -10.09 -4.30
N ASP A 137 -23.47 -9.04 -4.90
CA ASP A 137 -23.88 -7.66 -4.65
C ASP A 137 -23.76 -6.82 -5.94
N GLU A 138 -24.89 -6.34 -6.46
CA GLU A 138 -24.96 -5.56 -7.70
C GLU A 138 -24.17 -4.24 -7.59
N ASP A 139 -24.16 -3.61 -6.41
CA ASP A 139 -23.46 -2.33 -6.19
C ASP A 139 -21.92 -2.48 -6.27
N ASN A 140 -21.42 -3.71 -6.18
CA ASN A 140 -20.00 -4.03 -6.29
C ASN A 140 -19.58 -4.52 -7.68
N VAL A 141 -20.52 -4.57 -8.63
CA VAL A 141 -20.24 -4.98 -10.02
C VAL A 141 -19.84 -3.76 -10.84
N PHE A 142 -18.73 -3.89 -11.58
CA PHE A 142 -18.31 -2.92 -12.56
C PHE A 142 -17.72 -3.59 -13.79
N ILE A 143 -17.76 -2.88 -14.91
CA ILE A 143 -17.19 -3.35 -16.16
C ILE A 143 -15.80 -2.77 -16.35
N GLN A 144 -14.80 -3.63 -16.44
CA GLN A 144 -13.46 -3.24 -16.84
C GLN A 144 -13.29 -3.44 -18.34
N MET A 145 -12.91 -2.38 -19.04
CA MET A 145 -12.67 -2.40 -20.49
C MET A 145 -11.28 -1.85 -20.83
N HIS A 146 -10.70 -2.36 -21.91
CA HIS A 146 -9.49 -1.79 -22.51
C HIS A 146 -9.87 -0.81 -23.62
N LYS A 147 -8.90 0.02 -24.05
CA LYS A 147 -9.10 0.93 -25.18
C LYS A 147 -9.61 0.15 -26.41
N PRO A 148 -10.74 0.55 -27.02
CA PRO A 148 -11.27 -0.12 -28.22
C PRO A 148 -10.25 -0.06 -29.35
N ARG A 149 -10.21 -1.13 -30.15
CA ARG A 149 -9.55 -1.12 -31.45
C ARG A 149 -10.60 -0.81 -32.51
N LEU A 150 -10.23 -0.02 -33.49
CA LEU A 150 -11.11 0.44 -34.55
C LEU A 150 -10.44 0.21 -35.89
N ASP A 151 -11.19 -0.34 -36.83
CA ASP A 151 -10.84 -0.43 -38.24
C ASP A 151 -11.95 0.23 -39.06
N ILE A 152 -11.59 1.03 -40.07
CA ILE A 152 -12.56 1.68 -40.96
C ILE A 152 -12.13 1.44 -42.40
N SER A 153 -13.08 0.92 -43.17
CA SER A 153 -12.99 0.79 -44.61
C SER A 153 -14.00 1.71 -45.27
N TRP A 154 -13.69 2.20 -46.47
CA TRP A 154 -14.57 3.11 -47.20
C TRP A 154 -14.51 2.91 -48.70
N GLU A 155 -15.60 3.26 -49.37
CA GLU A 155 -15.72 3.27 -50.82
C GLU A 155 -16.49 4.52 -51.28
N LEU A 156 -15.86 5.32 -52.14
CA LEU A 156 -16.51 6.46 -52.79
C LEU A 156 -17.34 5.95 -53.98
N VAL A 157 -18.56 5.49 -53.71
CA VAL A 157 -19.49 4.93 -54.71
C VAL A 157 -19.72 5.89 -55.88
N ARG A 158 -19.76 7.19 -55.60
CA ARG A 158 -19.76 8.28 -56.59
C ARG A 158 -19.34 9.58 -55.92
N ALA A 159 -19.05 10.63 -56.69
CA ALA A 159 -18.54 11.90 -56.18
C ALA A 159 -19.34 12.53 -55.02
N GLY A 160 -20.63 12.24 -54.86
CA GLY A 160 -21.44 12.74 -53.75
C GLY A 160 -21.84 11.70 -52.69
N ARG A 161 -21.36 10.45 -52.75
CA ARG A 161 -21.81 9.38 -51.85
C ARG A 161 -20.65 8.49 -51.43
N LEU A 162 -20.37 8.49 -50.13
CA LEU A 162 -19.32 7.70 -49.49
C LEU A 162 -19.96 6.63 -48.61
N GLN A 163 -19.63 5.36 -48.88
CA GLN A 163 -20.00 4.23 -48.05
C GLN A 163 -18.83 3.88 -47.13
N GLN A 164 -19.11 3.56 -45.88
CA GLN A 164 -18.11 3.32 -44.85
C GLN A 164 -18.55 2.14 -43.98
N THR A 165 -17.61 1.27 -43.65
CA THR A 165 -17.81 0.15 -42.73
C THR A 165 -16.76 0.25 -41.63
N GLY A 166 -17.22 0.53 -40.41
CA GLY A 166 -16.41 0.54 -39.20
C GLY A 166 -16.54 -0.75 -38.41
N ILE A 167 -15.44 -1.28 -37.91
CA ILE A 167 -15.38 -2.45 -37.02
C ILE A 167 -14.73 -2.01 -35.72
N ILE A 168 -15.52 -2.02 -34.64
CA ILE A 168 -15.04 -1.75 -33.28
C ILE A 168 -14.82 -3.08 -32.57
N ILE A 169 -13.61 -3.33 -32.06
CA ILE A 169 -13.26 -4.51 -31.27
C ILE A 169 -13.04 -4.09 -29.81
N LEU A 170 -13.83 -4.70 -28.92
CA LEU A 170 -13.90 -4.39 -27.49
C LEU A 170 -13.61 -5.65 -26.68
N ARG A 171 -12.79 -5.51 -25.64
CA ARG A 171 -12.57 -6.56 -24.64
C ARG A 171 -13.15 -6.11 -23.31
N VAL A 172 -14.23 -6.76 -22.90
CA VAL A 172 -15.00 -6.44 -21.69
C VAL A 172 -14.79 -7.51 -20.64
N LYS A 173 -14.60 -7.07 -19.39
CA LYS A 173 -14.53 -7.92 -18.21
C LYS A 173 -15.62 -7.50 -17.23
N VAL A 174 -16.44 -8.45 -16.82
CA VAL A 174 -17.38 -8.26 -15.72
C VAL A 174 -16.64 -8.58 -14.43
N VAL A 175 -16.54 -7.60 -13.53
CA VAL A 175 -15.77 -7.71 -12.28
C VAL A 175 -16.66 -7.38 -11.10
N GLU A 176 -16.52 -8.14 -10.02
CA GLU A 176 -17.23 -7.89 -8.76
C GLU A 176 -16.22 -7.74 -7.62
N TYR A 177 -16.31 -6.67 -6.84
CA TYR A 177 -15.55 -6.56 -5.60
C TYR A 177 -16.13 -7.49 -4.53
N ARG A 178 -15.31 -8.44 -4.07
CA ARG A 178 -15.71 -9.40 -3.03
C ARG A 178 -14.87 -9.23 -1.77
N GLN A 179 -15.54 -9.26 -0.63
CA GLN A 179 -14.91 -9.23 0.68
C GLN A 179 -14.66 -10.65 1.17
N ILE A 180 -13.40 -11.01 1.35
CA ILE A 180 -12.99 -12.33 1.88
C ILE A 180 -12.07 -12.16 3.07
N PHE A 181 -12.10 -13.14 3.98
CA PHE A 181 -11.10 -13.26 5.02
C PHE A 181 -9.93 -14.07 4.48
N VAL A 182 -8.73 -13.51 4.56
CA VAL A 182 -7.49 -14.22 4.25
C VAL A 182 -6.68 -14.38 5.53
N GLN A 183 -6.10 -15.56 5.70
CA GLN A 183 -5.12 -15.81 6.75
C GLN A 183 -3.82 -15.13 6.33
N VAL A 184 -3.30 -14.28 7.21
CA VAL A 184 -1.99 -13.66 7.03
C VAL A 184 -0.98 -14.57 7.70
N CYS A 185 -0.05 -15.11 6.93
CA CYS A 185 1.08 -15.81 7.52
C CYS A 185 2.00 -14.79 8.20
N PRO A 186 2.50 -15.05 9.42
CA PRO A 186 3.60 -14.27 9.97
C PRO A 186 4.80 -14.33 9.01
N SER A 187 5.67 -13.30 9.05
CA SER A 187 6.89 -13.28 8.24
C SER A 187 7.67 -14.59 8.48
N PRO A 188 8.08 -15.34 7.44
CA PRO A 188 8.85 -16.56 7.61
C PRO A 188 10.24 -16.30 8.19
N GLU A 189 10.72 -15.05 8.09
CA GLU A 189 12.00 -14.64 8.63
C GLU A 189 11.88 -14.28 10.12
N LEU A 190 12.14 -15.26 10.96
CA LEU A 190 12.34 -15.08 12.40
C LEU A 190 13.75 -14.52 12.60
N CYS A 191 13.86 -13.22 12.92
CA CYS A 191 15.11 -12.44 13.03
C CYS A 191 15.74 -12.01 11.71
N PRO A 192 15.10 -11.07 10.98
CA PRO A 192 15.75 -10.42 9.85
C PRO A 192 17.04 -9.70 10.27
N PRO A 193 18.06 -9.67 9.41
CA PRO A 193 19.26 -8.89 9.65
C PRO A 193 18.96 -7.39 9.62
N GLY A 194 19.71 -6.62 10.41
CA GLY A 194 19.66 -5.16 10.41
C GLY A 194 18.99 -4.57 11.65
N ASN A 195 18.95 -3.24 11.68
CA ASN A 195 18.44 -2.47 12.80
C ASN A 195 16.91 -2.38 12.76
N PHE A 196 16.28 -2.67 13.89
CA PHE A 196 14.83 -2.64 14.05
C PHE A 196 14.28 -1.24 14.38
N LEU A 197 15.17 -0.25 14.52
CA LEU A 197 14.86 1.13 14.88
C LEU A 197 14.92 2.06 13.66
N GLU A 198 14.03 3.05 13.65
CA GLU A 198 13.96 4.13 12.67
C GLU A 198 14.80 5.33 13.15
N ASP A 199 15.51 5.98 12.22
CA ASP A 199 16.42 7.11 12.49
C ASP A 199 17.34 6.89 13.73
N PRO A 200 18.12 5.78 13.75
CA PRO A 200 18.93 5.40 14.91
C PRO A 200 20.08 6.36 15.23
N SER A 201 20.48 7.19 14.26
CA SER A 201 21.51 8.24 14.40
C SER A 201 20.93 9.63 14.69
N PHE A 202 19.61 9.74 14.92
CA PHE A 202 18.94 11.00 15.30
C PHE A 202 19.22 12.19 14.36
N GLU A 203 19.10 11.99 13.04
CA GLU A 203 19.36 13.05 12.06
C GLU A 203 18.10 13.87 11.73
N HIS A 204 16.91 13.41 12.13
CA HIS A 204 15.64 14.02 11.73
C HIS A 204 14.86 14.61 12.91
N TRP A 205 14.74 15.95 12.90
CA TRP A 205 14.10 16.72 13.97
C TRP A 205 13.09 17.74 13.43
N ALA A 206 11.95 17.88 14.10
CA ALA A 206 11.01 18.97 13.93
C ALA A 206 11.15 19.96 15.11
N GLY A 207 12.04 20.95 14.96
CA GLY A 207 12.48 21.78 16.08
C GLY A 207 13.29 20.94 17.08
N ASN A 208 12.87 20.88 18.35
CA ASN A 208 13.52 20.07 19.39
C ASN A 208 12.85 18.70 19.59
N VAL A 209 12.02 18.24 18.66
CA VAL A 209 11.31 16.95 18.73
C VAL A 209 11.87 16.00 17.67
N PRO A 210 12.42 14.83 18.03
CA PRO A 210 12.89 13.87 17.04
C PRO A 210 11.70 13.25 16.31
N VAL A 211 11.79 13.10 14.99
CA VAL A 211 10.65 12.72 14.14
C VAL A 211 10.17 11.29 14.42
N PHE A 212 11.11 10.37 14.64
CA PHE A 212 10.83 8.93 14.79
C PHE A 212 10.88 8.44 16.24
N TRP A 213 11.17 9.33 17.19
CA TRP A 213 11.33 8.99 18.60
C TRP A 213 10.42 9.84 19.48
N GLY A 214 9.86 9.25 20.52
CA GLY A 214 9.26 9.99 21.61
C GLY A 214 10.35 10.55 22.53
N ALA A 215 10.21 11.80 22.96
CA ALA A 215 11.23 12.45 23.78
C ALA A 215 10.63 13.39 24.84
N THR A 216 11.33 13.54 25.96
CA THR A 216 11.05 14.53 27.01
C THR A 216 12.36 15.00 27.60
N ASN A 217 12.57 16.32 27.69
CA ASN A 217 13.84 16.91 28.13
C ASN A 217 15.05 16.44 27.28
N VAL A 218 14.87 16.41 25.96
CA VAL A 218 15.90 16.07 24.97
C VAL A 218 15.97 17.19 23.94
N THR A 219 17.17 17.53 23.49
CA THR A 219 17.39 18.50 22.40
C THR A 219 18.35 17.93 21.34
N PRO A 220 18.26 18.36 20.08
CA PRO A 220 19.28 18.04 19.08
C PRO A 220 20.61 18.70 19.47
N THR A 221 21.72 18.05 19.14
CA THR A 221 23.08 18.57 19.33
C THR A 221 23.94 18.28 18.11
N GLY A 222 24.78 19.23 17.69
CA GLY A 222 25.77 19.02 16.62
C GLY A 222 27.01 18.22 17.05
N ILE A 223 27.08 17.82 18.31
CA ILE A 223 28.14 16.94 18.84
C ILE A 223 27.69 15.49 18.64
N ALA A 224 27.78 15.01 17.41
CA ALA A 224 27.38 13.67 17.00
C ALA A 224 28.56 12.68 16.99
N HIS A 225 28.27 11.39 17.08
CA HIS A 225 29.24 10.31 16.89
C HIS A 225 29.43 10.05 15.39
N THR A 226 28.33 9.92 14.65
CA THR A 226 28.31 9.94 13.18
C THR A 226 27.28 10.95 12.69
N GLY A 227 27.27 11.26 11.40
CA GLY A 227 26.32 12.23 10.87
C GLY A 227 26.54 13.66 11.39
N SER A 228 25.45 14.42 11.53
CA SER A 228 25.46 15.84 11.89
C SER A 228 24.78 16.12 13.22
N LEU A 229 23.90 15.24 13.70
CA LEU A 229 23.09 15.45 14.89
C LEU A 229 23.13 14.24 15.82
N ALA A 230 22.84 14.48 17.09
CA ALA A 230 22.63 13.44 18.10
C ALA A 230 21.58 13.91 19.11
N ALA A 231 21.13 13.02 19.99
CA ALA A 231 20.15 13.34 21.03
C ALA A 231 20.84 13.72 22.36
N ASP A 232 20.59 14.92 22.87
CA ASP A 232 21.13 15.42 24.15
C ASP A 232 20.08 15.32 25.27
N LEU A 233 20.18 14.28 26.11
CA LEU A 233 19.29 14.05 27.24
C LEU A 233 19.70 14.95 28.42
N GLY A 234 18.72 15.69 28.96
CA GLY A 234 18.97 16.75 29.93
C GLY A 234 19.34 18.10 29.27
N GLY A 235 19.25 18.20 27.94
CA GLY A 235 19.63 19.40 27.19
C GLY A 235 18.73 20.61 27.43
N ILE A 236 17.50 20.42 27.92
CA ILE A 236 16.61 21.53 28.31
C ILE A 236 16.88 21.92 29.78
N ASP A 237 16.89 20.93 30.68
CA ASP A 237 17.20 21.10 32.10
C ASP A 237 17.91 19.85 32.65
N ALA A 238 19.22 19.98 32.91
CA ALA A 238 20.06 18.89 33.41
C ALA A 238 19.67 18.41 34.82
N THR A 239 18.80 19.13 35.54
CA THR A 239 18.29 18.74 36.85
C THR A 239 17.01 17.91 36.78
N LYS A 240 16.42 17.76 35.59
CA LYS A 240 15.17 17.01 35.38
C LYS A 240 15.42 15.70 34.67
N VAL A 241 14.55 14.73 34.94
CA VAL A 241 14.55 13.46 34.22
C VAL A 241 14.33 13.71 32.73
N ALA A 242 15.05 12.98 31.88
CA ALA A 242 14.81 12.96 30.44
C ALA A 242 14.53 11.54 29.97
N ALA A 243 13.74 11.42 28.90
CA ALA A 243 13.42 10.15 28.29
C ALA A 243 13.49 10.27 26.77
N LEU A 244 13.99 9.22 26.12
CA LEU A 244 14.04 9.06 24.67
C LEU A 244 13.63 7.63 24.34
N PHE A 245 12.63 7.42 23.51
CA PHE A 245 12.10 6.06 23.28
C PHE A 245 11.49 5.87 21.89
N GLN A 246 11.51 4.63 21.40
CA GLN A 246 10.86 4.23 20.16
C GLN A 246 10.27 2.83 20.30
N THR A 247 9.09 2.63 19.74
CA THR A 247 8.44 1.32 19.66
C THR A 247 8.60 0.74 18.27
N THR A 248 9.05 -0.51 18.18
CA THR A 248 9.13 -1.27 16.93
C THR A 248 8.23 -2.49 16.98
N ARG A 249 7.55 -2.77 15.86
CA ARG A 249 6.61 -3.89 15.69
C ARG A 249 7.04 -4.85 14.59
N ARG A 250 8.06 -4.49 13.80
CA ARG A 250 8.44 -5.27 12.63
C ARG A 250 9.25 -6.48 13.09
N ASN A 251 8.72 -7.67 12.88
CA ASN A 251 9.43 -8.95 13.06
C ASN A 251 10.07 -9.13 14.45
N ILE A 252 9.46 -8.56 15.50
CA ILE A 252 9.77 -8.94 16.88
C ILE A 252 9.15 -10.32 17.11
N ALA A 253 9.99 -11.28 17.48
CA ALA A 253 9.61 -12.67 17.66
C ALA A 253 9.94 -13.12 19.08
N GLY A 254 8.97 -13.78 19.73
CA GLY A 254 9.19 -14.43 21.02
C GLY A 254 10.25 -15.53 20.93
N GLY A 255 10.92 -15.82 22.04
CA GLY A 255 12.04 -16.78 22.12
C GLY A 255 13.38 -16.25 21.60
N ARG A 256 13.38 -15.10 20.93
CA ARG A 256 14.58 -14.49 20.36
C ARG A 256 15.26 -13.53 21.32
N THR A 257 16.58 -13.43 21.20
CA THR A 257 17.40 -12.48 21.95
C THR A 257 17.79 -11.32 21.04
N TYR A 258 17.60 -10.12 21.56
CA TYR A 258 17.93 -8.87 20.90
C TYR A 258 19.10 -8.21 21.63
N LYS A 259 20.05 -7.68 20.87
CA LYS A 259 21.16 -6.89 21.38
C LYS A 259 20.87 -5.42 21.12
N LEU A 260 20.80 -4.62 22.19
CA LEU A 260 20.80 -3.18 22.09
C LEU A 260 22.25 -2.69 22.14
N ILE A 261 22.62 -1.84 21.20
CA ILE A 261 23.92 -1.17 21.10
C ILE A 261 23.63 0.32 20.94
N PHE A 262 24.42 1.18 21.57
CA PHE A 262 24.34 2.63 21.38
C PHE A 262 25.66 3.29 21.75
N TRP A 263 25.89 4.48 21.24
CA TRP A 263 27.03 5.30 21.61
C TRP A 263 26.59 6.40 22.56
N ALA A 264 27.32 6.57 23.65
CA ALA A 264 27.06 7.66 24.59
C ALA A 264 28.33 8.41 24.98
N ARG A 265 28.16 9.70 25.24
CA ARG A 265 29.17 10.56 25.85
C ARG A 265 28.52 11.47 26.86
N LYS A 266 29.24 11.87 27.90
CA LYS A 266 28.82 12.98 28.76
C LYS A 266 29.61 14.23 28.41
N ASN A 267 28.97 15.38 28.51
CA ASN A 267 29.66 16.66 28.44
C ASN A 267 29.65 17.29 29.83
N LEU A 268 30.81 17.81 30.22
CA LEU A 268 30.94 18.65 31.41
C LEU A 268 30.25 19.99 31.12
N ALA A 269 29.46 20.50 32.08
CA ALA A 269 28.96 21.87 32.02
C ALA A 269 30.12 22.85 31.81
N GLN A 270 30.02 23.73 30.82
CA GLN A 270 31.02 24.80 30.65
C GLN A 270 30.83 25.87 31.74
N ALA A 271 31.94 26.46 32.17
CA ALA A 271 32.07 27.49 33.21
C ALA A 271 30.98 28.60 33.09
N PRO A 272 30.51 29.19 34.22
CA PRO A 272 31.27 29.44 35.45
C PRO A 272 31.11 28.39 36.56
N LEU A 273 30.25 27.39 36.37
CA LEU A 273 30.04 26.33 37.35
C LEU A 273 31.10 25.24 37.17
N SER A 274 31.70 24.77 38.26
CA SER A 274 32.44 23.50 38.23
C SER A 274 31.46 22.40 37.79
N ALA A 275 31.80 21.67 36.74
CA ALA A 275 30.96 20.57 36.26
C ALA A 275 30.77 19.54 37.38
N PHE A 276 29.51 19.30 37.75
CA PHE A 276 29.10 18.32 38.74
C PHE A 276 28.17 17.32 38.06
N SER A 277 28.78 16.19 37.68
CA SER A 277 28.06 15.06 37.10
C SER A 277 27.55 14.18 38.23
N ASN A 278 26.24 14.01 38.32
CA ASN A 278 25.60 13.09 39.25
C ASN A 278 24.32 12.59 38.62
N PHE A 279 24.42 11.62 37.71
CA PHE A 279 23.25 11.04 37.06
C PHE A 279 23.45 9.56 36.78
N ASN A 280 22.35 8.87 36.50
CA ASN A 280 22.32 7.52 35.94
C ASN A 280 21.68 7.58 34.54
N LEU A 281 22.28 6.89 33.58
CA LEU A 281 21.67 6.59 32.30
C LEU A 281 21.16 5.15 32.33
N MET A 282 19.85 4.97 32.17
CA MET A 282 19.23 3.65 32.06
C MET A 282 18.78 3.41 30.63
N ALA A 283 19.16 2.28 30.03
CA ALA A 283 18.61 1.81 28.76
C ALA A 283 17.74 0.57 29.01
N GLU A 284 16.61 0.49 28.33
CA GLU A 284 15.61 -0.55 28.53
C GLU A 284 15.10 -1.05 27.18
N VAL A 285 14.88 -2.36 27.10
CA VAL A 285 14.10 -3.00 26.04
C VAL A 285 12.91 -3.69 26.73
N ARG A 286 11.69 -3.24 26.43
CA ARG A 286 10.44 -3.80 26.97
C ARG A 286 9.67 -4.50 25.87
N PHE A 287 9.17 -5.69 26.12
CA PHE A 287 8.40 -6.49 25.18
C PHE A 287 6.91 -6.47 25.51
N PHE A 288 6.09 -6.40 24.47
CA PHE A 288 4.63 -6.42 24.55
C PHE A 288 4.09 -7.48 23.60
N ASN A 289 2.91 -8.01 23.90
CA ASN A 289 2.20 -8.90 22.99
C ASN A 289 1.57 -8.11 21.82
N GLY A 290 0.98 -8.81 20.85
CA GLY A 290 0.30 -8.18 19.71
C GLY A 290 -0.86 -7.23 20.08
N GLN A 291 -1.39 -7.34 21.30
CA GLN A 291 -2.45 -6.47 21.84
C GLN A 291 -1.90 -5.24 22.58
N GLY A 292 -0.57 -5.08 22.68
CA GLY A 292 0.08 -3.97 23.37
C GLY A 292 0.15 -4.12 24.89
N ILE A 293 -0.09 -5.32 25.43
CA ILE A 293 0.07 -5.61 26.86
C ILE A 293 1.55 -5.95 27.12
N GLN A 294 2.15 -5.30 28.12
CA GLN A 294 3.54 -5.54 28.49
C GLN A 294 3.69 -6.96 29.06
N ILE A 295 4.67 -7.70 28.57
CA ILE A 295 4.98 -9.06 29.03
C ILE A 295 6.19 -9.02 29.96
N ASP A 296 7.34 -8.57 29.47
CA ASP A 296 8.62 -8.55 30.21
C ASP A 296 9.62 -7.55 29.58
N GLY A 297 10.87 -7.52 30.04
CA GLY A 297 11.96 -6.85 29.36
C GLY A 297 13.28 -6.91 30.11
N ALA A 298 14.31 -6.27 29.54
CA ALA A 298 15.62 -6.13 30.17
C ALA A 298 16.00 -4.66 30.26
N SER A 299 16.83 -4.34 31.25
CA SER A 299 17.31 -2.97 31.48
C SER A 299 18.71 -2.99 32.06
N GLN A 300 19.53 -2.03 31.64
CA GLN A 300 20.85 -1.81 32.20
C GLN A 300 21.04 -0.34 32.54
N THR A 301 21.71 -0.08 33.68
CA THR A 301 21.96 1.27 34.18
C THR A 301 23.45 1.51 34.29
N TRP A 302 23.88 2.68 33.81
CA TRP A 302 25.25 3.16 33.87
C TRP A 302 25.30 4.46 34.68
N PRO A 303 26.09 4.51 35.77
CA PRO A 303 26.32 5.76 36.47
C PRO A 303 27.16 6.71 35.62
N HIS A 304 27.07 8.01 35.90
CA HIS A 304 27.87 9.04 35.22
C HIS A 304 29.39 8.77 35.25
N THR A 305 29.89 7.98 36.20
CA THR A 305 31.32 7.61 36.30
C THR A 305 31.76 6.64 35.22
N SER A 306 30.86 5.80 34.70
CA SER A 306 31.18 4.85 33.63
C SER A 306 30.98 5.41 32.22
N ILE A 307 30.52 6.66 32.10
CA ILE A 307 30.34 7.33 30.81
C ILE A 307 31.51 8.31 30.63
N PRO A 308 32.28 8.22 29.53
CA PRO A 308 33.47 9.03 29.34
C PRO A 308 33.14 10.51 29.07
N ASP A 309 34.03 11.37 29.55
CA ASP A 309 33.99 12.81 29.31
C ASP A 309 34.40 13.14 27.88
N ASN A 310 33.54 13.90 27.20
CA ASN A 310 33.79 14.51 25.90
C ASN A 310 34.20 13.56 24.76
N ARG A 311 33.98 12.25 24.91
CA ARG A 311 34.27 11.21 23.92
C ARG A 311 33.12 10.22 23.89
N TYR A 312 32.74 9.76 22.70
CA TYR A 312 31.78 8.68 22.58
C TYR A 312 32.41 7.32 22.88
N GLU A 313 31.66 6.49 23.59
CA GLU A 313 31.96 5.08 23.82
C GLU A 313 30.71 4.24 23.59
N GLN A 314 30.92 3.01 23.14
CA GLN A 314 29.85 2.09 22.82
C GLN A 314 29.41 1.33 24.08
N PHE A 315 28.10 1.26 24.27
CA PHE A 315 27.44 0.49 25.32
C PHE A 315 26.55 -0.56 24.67
N SER A 316 26.39 -1.71 25.32
CA SER A 316 25.47 -2.73 24.84
C SER A 316 24.97 -3.64 25.94
N PHE A 317 23.78 -4.22 25.72
CA PHE A 317 23.23 -5.29 26.55
C PHE A 317 22.23 -6.14 25.76
N ASN A 318 21.96 -7.35 26.25
CA ASN A 318 21.05 -8.29 25.61
C ASN A 318 19.69 -8.32 26.33
N ALA A 319 18.63 -8.50 25.57
CA ALA A 319 17.25 -8.63 26.02
C ALA A 319 16.58 -9.82 25.32
N THR A 320 16.13 -10.81 26.08
CA THR A 320 15.43 -11.98 25.52
C THR A 320 13.91 -11.72 25.52
N ALA A 321 13.29 -11.85 24.35
CA ALA A 321 11.87 -11.69 24.15
C ALA A 321 11.12 -12.94 24.66
N PRO A 322 10.17 -12.80 25.60
CA PRO A 322 9.33 -13.91 26.04
C PRO A 322 8.45 -14.46 24.91
N ALA A 323 7.91 -15.67 25.11
CA ALA A 323 6.89 -16.22 24.22
C ALA A 323 5.69 -15.26 24.09
N GLY A 324 5.18 -15.08 22.86
CA GLY A 324 4.08 -14.16 22.56
C GLY A 324 4.47 -12.68 22.43
N ALA A 325 5.76 -12.33 22.57
CA ALA A 325 6.24 -10.99 22.26
C ALA A 325 6.14 -10.70 20.75
N GLY A 326 5.52 -9.57 20.39
CA GLY A 326 5.38 -9.10 19.01
C GLY A 326 5.73 -7.62 18.83
N ILE A 327 6.05 -6.92 19.92
CA ILE A 327 6.38 -5.50 19.95
C ILE A 327 7.53 -5.30 20.93
N ALA A 328 8.49 -4.43 20.60
CA ALA A 328 9.56 -4.01 21.48
C ALA A 328 9.59 -2.48 21.62
N LEU A 329 9.81 -1.98 22.83
CA LEU A 329 10.05 -0.57 23.15
C LEU A 329 11.50 -0.43 23.60
N VAL A 330 12.29 0.36 22.89
CA VAL A 330 13.60 0.82 23.35
C VAL A 330 13.42 2.15 24.06
N ARG A 331 13.95 2.28 25.27
CA ARG A 331 13.89 3.53 26.05
C ARG A 331 15.22 3.82 26.72
N PHE A 332 15.67 5.06 26.61
CA PHE A 332 16.72 5.66 27.40
C PHE A 332 16.12 6.61 28.41
N SER A 333 16.54 6.52 29.66
CA SER A 333 16.13 7.39 30.77
C SER A 333 17.37 8.01 31.42
N PHE A 334 17.45 9.33 31.39
CA PHE A 334 18.44 10.10 32.13
C PHE A 334 17.84 10.50 33.48
N MET A 335 18.49 10.08 34.56
CA MET A 335 18.03 10.24 35.94
C MET A 335 19.05 11.06 36.72
N PRO A 336 18.90 12.40 36.79
CA PRO A 336 19.81 13.24 37.53
C PRO A 336 19.59 13.12 39.04
N GLY A 337 20.69 13.03 39.78
CA GLY A 337 20.75 13.24 41.22
C GLY A 337 20.85 14.72 41.58
N THR A 338 20.78 15.02 42.88
CA THR A 338 20.87 16.38 43.39
C THR A 338 22.17 17.05 42.94
N GLY A 339 22.06 18.29 42.44
CA GLY A 339 23.19 19.12 42.02
C GLY A 339 23.72 18.85 40.62
N ASN A 340 23.18 17.86 39.90
CA ASN A 340 23.63 17.54 38.54
C ASN A 340 23.49 18.73 37.59
N ASN A 341 24.57 19.05 36.87
CA ASN A 341 24.55 20.05 35.79
C ASN A 341 25.10 19.51 34.46
N SER A 342 25.38 18.21 34.39
CA SER A 342 25.89 17.55 33.18
C SER A 342 24.77 16.86 32.39
N THR A 343 24.94 16.77 31.07
CA THR A 343 24.02 16.08 30.16
C THR A 343 24.69 14.86 29.53
N VAL A 344 23.89 13.98 28.93
CA VAL A 344 24.38 12.82 28.19
C VAL A 344 23.85 12.83 26.77
N LYS A 345 24.75 12.62 25.81
CA LYS A 345 24.42 12.54 24.39
C LYS A 345 24.40 11.10 23.94
N ILE A 346 23.38 10.72 23.19
CA ILE A 346 23.18 9.38 22.65
C ILE A 346 23.14 9.48 21.13
N ASP A 347 23.80 8.53 20.48
CA ASP A 347 23.86 8.41 19.03
C ASP A 347 24.02 6.94 18.60
N ASP A 348 23.78 6.66 17.31
CA ASP A 348 23.97 5.36 16.66
C ASP A 348 23.39 4.18 17.44
N VAL A 349 22.07 4.20 17.63
CA VAL A 349 21.34 3.17 18.38
C VAL A 349 20.94 2.00 17.49
N THR A 350 21.42 0.82 17.81
CA THR A 350 21.07 -0.42 17.10
C THR A 350 20.33 -1.37 18.01
N LEU A 351 19.15 -1.83 17.57
CA LEU A 351 18.50 -3.02 18.12
C LEU A 351 18.54 -4.10 17.04
N GLU A 352 19.29 -5.17 17.28
CA GLU A 352 19.46 -6.28 16.35
C GLU A 352 19.04 -7.59 16.99
N CYS A 353 18.38 -8.48 16.24
CA CYS A 353 18.22 -9.85 16.70
C CYS A 353 19.53 -10.63 16.51
N ILE A 354 19.99 -11.29 17.57
CA ILE A 354 21.22 -12.10 17.57
C ILE A 354 20.93 -13.61 17.63
N GLY A 355 19.68 -14.00 17.40
CA GLY A 355 19.20 -15.39 17.48
C GLY A 355 18.59 -15.73 18.85
N GLY A 356 18.29 -16.99 19.08
CA GLY A 356 17.58 -17.49 20.25
C GLY A 356 16.98 -18.86 19.96
N ILE A 357 16.51 -19.55 20.99
CA ILE A 357 16.03 -20.94 20.88
C ILE A 357 14.68 -20.97 20.19
#